data_AF-A0A1E4NMW2-F1
#
_entry.id   AF-A0A1E4NMW2-F1
#
_cell.length_a   1.000
_cell.length_b   1.000
_cell.length_c   1.000
_cell.angle_alpha   90.00
_cell.angle_beta   90.00
_cell.angle_gamma   90.00
#
_symmetry.space_group_name_H-M   'P 1'
#
loop_
_entity.id
_entity.type
_entity.pdbx_description
1 polymer ?
#
loop_
_entity_poly.entity_id
_entity_poly.type
_entity_poly.pdbx_seq_one_letter_code
_entity_poly.pdbx_strand_id
1 'polypeptide(L)'
;MLRRTEGGAMHWRKYTVLFALFALCLAFDAWVYGSLALEPDVGPALASAARANAPLLHSYIVVGVPLAQHVGTTAGQHVADMAFHDAYPAVTAMPAVADSLLFSRSQGPWRGILVALYWATPVLLVLALLAWVLRSRQTHLMGRAR
;
A
#
# COMPACT_ATOMS: atom_id res chain seq x y z
N MET A 1 41.77 26.64 0.46
CA MET A 1 41.11 25.54 -0.30
C MET A 1 39.96 25.01 0.54
N LEU A 2 38.72 25.48 0.29
CA LEU A 2 37.52 24.95 0.96
C LEU A 2 36.73 24.14 -0.05
N ARG A 3 36.82 22.81 0.07
CA ARG A 3 36.11 21.84 -0.78
C ARG A 3 34.67 21.77 -0.28
N ARG A 4 33.76 22.45 -0.98
CA ARG A 4 32.32 22.36 -0.73
C ARG A 4 31.80 21.10 -1.45
N THR A 5 31.84 19.96 -0.78
CA THR A 5 31.33 18.67 -1.26
C THR A 5 30.16 18.22 -0.41
N GLU A 6 29.02 18.91 -0.42
CA GLU A 6 27.86 18.47 0.37
C GLU A 6 26.50 18.54 -0.35
N GLY A 7 26.44 18.94 -1.62
CA GLY A 7 25.14 19.11 -2.30
C GLY A 7 24.53 17.83 -2.91
N GLY A 8 25.35 16.87 -3.36
CA GLY A 8 24.87 15.77 -4.23
C GLY A 8 24.34 14.53 -3.52
N ALA A 9 24.93 14.15 -2.38
CA ALA A 9 24.62 12.89 -1.71
C ALA A 9 23.26 12.88 -0.99
N MET A 10 22.71 14.06 -0.66
CA MET A 10 21.50 14.18 0.15
C MET A 10 20.20 13.96 -0.65
N HIS A 11 20.18 14.34 -1.94
CA HIS A 11 19.01 14.14 -2.79
C HIS A 11 18.81 12.66 -3.13
N TRP A 12 19.90 11.93 -3.40
CA TRP A 12 19.82 10.52 -3.78
C TRP A 12 19.27 9.64 -2.63
N ARG A 13 19.64 9.93 -1.38
CA ARG A 13 19.10 9.25 -0.20
C ARG A 13 17.59 9.48 -0.01
N LYS A 14 17.09 10.70 -0.26
CA LYS A 14 15.67 11.04 -0.07
C LYS A 14 14.74 10.25 -1.01
N TYR A 15 15.14 10.09 -2.27
CA TYR A 15 14.35 9.34 -3.25
C TYR A 15 14.35 7.83 -2.97
N THR A 16 15.51 7.27 -2.59
CA THR A 16 15.60 5.86 -2.20
C THR A 16 14.76 5.59 -0.95
N VAL A 17 14.74 6.50 0.02
CA VAL A 17 13.90 6.37 1.22
C VAL A 17 12.41 6.43 0.86
N LEU A 18 11.98 7.37 0.02
CA LEU A 18 10.58 7.46 -0.42
C LEU A 18 10.14 6.20 -1.20
N PHE A 19 11.00 5.71 -2.09
CA PHE A 19 10.71 4.49 -2.86
C PHE A 19 10.70 3.25 -1.98
N ALA A 20 11.65 3.12 -1.04
CA ALA A 20 11.67 2.02 -0.08
C ALA A 20 10.43 2.06 0.83
N LEU A 21 10.02 3.25 1.29
CA LEU A 21 8.81 3.42 2.09
C LEU A 21 7.56 3.05 1.29
N PHE A 22 7.47 3.48 0.03
CA PHE A 22 6.41 3.07 -0.88
C PHE A 22 6.35 1.55 -1.03
N ALA A 23 7.49 0.91 -1.34
CA ALA A 23 7.57 -0.53 -1.53
C ALA A 23 7.19 -1.30 -0.26
N LEU A 24 7.60 -0.81 0.91
CA LEU A 24 7.30 -1.43 2.19
C LEU A 24 5.82 -1.28 2.57
N CYS A 25 5.22 -0.10 2.36
CA CYS A 25 3.77 0.11 2.54
C CYS A 25 2.97 -0.77 1.57
N LEU A 26 3.32 -0.79 0.29
CA LEU A 26 2.66 -1.61 -0.72
C LEU A 26 2.75 -3.11 -0.36
N ALA A 27 3.92 -3.58 0.04
CA ALA A 27 4.11 -4.98 0.42
C ALA A 27 3.31 -5.34 1.66
N PHE A 28 3.25 -4.44 2.66
CA PHE A 28 2.46 -4.65 3.86
C PHE A 28 0.95 -4.67 3.56
N ASP A 29 0.44 -3.70 2.80
CA ASP A 29 -0.98 -3.66 2.40
C ASP A 29 -1.35 -4.91 1.59
N ALA A 30 -0.54 -5.25 0.57
CA ALA A 30 -0.76 -6.44 -0.24
C ALA A 30 -0.75 -7.70 0.63
N TRP A 31 0.18 -7.83 1.57
CA TRP A 31 0.23 -8.98 2.45
C TRP A 31 -0.97 -9.11 3.39
N VAL A 32 -1.41 -8.00 4.01
CA VAL A 32 -2.58 -7.99 4.92
C VAL A 32 -3.88 -8.26 4.15
N TYR A 33 -4.16 -7.51 3.09
CA TYR A 33 -5.39 -7.70 2.30
C TYR A 33 -5.38 -9.00 1.49
N GLY A 34 -4.21 -9.48 1.08
CA GLY A 34 -4.03 -10.78 0.45
C GLY A 34 -4.31 -11.93 1.41
N SER A 35 -3.90 -11.82 2.68
CA SER A 35 -4.24 -12.79 3.73
C SER A 35 -5.74 -12.78 4.00
N LEU A 36 -6.34 -11.59 4.14
CA LEU A 36 -7.79 -11.43 4.34
C LEU A 36 -8.62 -12.01 3.20
N ALA A 37 -8.14 -11.92 1.95
CA ALA A 37 -8.82 -12.50 0.80
C ALA A 37 -8.74 -14.04 0.75
N LEU A 38 -7.80 -14.65 1.47
CA LEU A 38 -7.68 -16.10 1.61
C LEU A 38 -8.50 -16.66 2.77
N GLU A 39 -9.07 -15.79 3.60
CA GLU A 39 -9.94 -16.20 4.70
C GLU A 39 -11.23 -16.84 4.15
N PRO A 40 -11.58 -18.08 4.53
CA PRO A 40 -12.66 -18.84 3.89
C PRO A 40 -14.04 -18.20 4.04
N ASP A 41 -14.31 -17.55 5.17
CA ASP A 41 -15.64 -17.03 5.49
C ASP A 41 -15.95 -15.69 4.79
N VAL A 42 -14.94 -14.84 4.62
CA VAL A 42 -15.10 -13.46 4.14
C VAL A 42 -14.35 -13.16 2.85
N GLY A 43 -13.28 -13.90 2.55
CA GLY A 43 -12.38 -13.66 1.42
C GLY A 43 -13.07 -13.67 0.05
N PRO A 44 -13.89 -14.69 -0.30
CA PRO A 44 -14.59 -14.73 -1.58
C PRO A 44 -15.58 -13.57 -1.76
N ALA A 45 -16.33 -13.24 -0.71
CA ALA A 45 -17.27 -12.12 -0.71
C ALA A 45 -16.52 -10.80 -0.92
N LEU A 46 -15.45 -10.58 -0.16
CA LEU A 46 -14.62 -9.38 -0.26
C LEU A 46 -13.96 -9.24 -1.63
N ALA A 47 -13.37 -10.32 -2.17
CA ALA A 47 -12.73 -10.29 -3.48
C ALA A 47 -13.72 -9.96 -4.61
N SER A 48 -14.94 -10.50 -4.53
CA SER A 48 -16.00 -10.23 -5.50
C SER A 48 -16.49 -8.77 -5.43
N ALA A 49 -16.75 -8.25 -4.22
CA ALA A 49 -17.17 -6.87 -4.01
C ALA A 49 -16.05 -5.87 -4.38
N ALA A 50 -14.81 -6.17 -4.01
CA ALA A 50 -13.65 -5.34 -4.34
C ALA A 50 -13.47 -5.21 -5.86
N ARG A 51 -13.67 -6.29 -6.62
CA ARG A 51 -13.60 -6.25 -8.08
C ARG A 51 -14.65 -5.31 -8.70
N ALA A 52 -15.81 -5.16 -8.08
CA ALA A 52 -16.89 -4.32 -8.56
C ALA A 52 -16.78 -2.85 -8.10
N ASN A 53 -16.43 -2.63 -6.84
CA ASN A 53 -16.60 -1.34 -6.16
C ASN A 53 -15.28 -0.67 -5.74
N ALA A 54 -14.21 -1.45 -5.53
CA ALA A 54 -12.97 -0.96 -4.92
C ALA A 54 -11.73 -1.45 -5.70
N PRO A 55 -11.40 -0.86 -6.87
CA PRO A 55 -10.33 -1.34 -7.74
C PRO A 55 -8.94 -1.31 -7.07
N LEU A 56 -8.71 -0.36 -6.16
CA LEU A 56 -7.46 -0.29 -5.40
C LEU A 56 -7.33 -1.49 -4.43
N LEU A 57 -8.39 -1.79 -3.67
CA LEU A 57 -8.43 -2.98 -2.81
C LEU A 57 -8.26 -4.26 -3.63
N HIS A 58 -8.93 -4.34 -4.80
CA HIS A 58 -8.75 -5.47 -5.70
C HIS A 58 -7.29 -5.64 -6.15
N SER A 59 -6.59 -4.54 -6.46
CA SER A 59 -5.18 -4.60 -6.84
C SER A 59 -4.29 -5.13 -5.72
N TYR A 60 -4.54 -4.73 -4.47
CA TYR A 60 -3.83 -5.27 -3.30
C TYR A 60 -4.11 -6.75 -3.10
N ILE A 61 -5.35 -7.20 -3.30
CA ILE A 61 -5.71 -8.61 -3.19
C ILE A 61 -4.99 -9.43 -4.28
N VAL A 62 -5.04 -8.99 -5.54
CA VAL A 62 -4.44 -9.72 -6.68
C VAL A 62 -2.94 -9.90 -6.50
N VAL A 63 -2.23 -8.85 -6.05
CA VAL A 63 -0.78 -8.93 -5.79
C VAL A 63 -0.50 -9.62 -4.44
N GLY A 64 -1.40 -9.47 -3.49
CA GLY A 64 -1.28 -9.89 -2.11
C GLY A 64 -1.46 -11.39 -1.88
N VAL A 65 -2.40 -12.02 -2.58
CA VAL A 65 -2.66 -13.46 -2.47
C VAL A 65 -1.39 -14.30 -2.72
N PRO A 66 -0.67 -14.15 -3.85
CA PRO A 66 0.55 -14.93 -4.07
C PRO A 66 1.63 -14.57 -3.05
N LEU A 67 1.72 -13.30 -2.62
CA LEU A 67 2.66 -12.86 -1.60
C LEU A 67 2.40 -13.54 -0.25
N ALA A 68 1.14 -13.56 0.20
CA ALA A 68 0.72 -14.18 1.45
C ALA A 68 0.90 -15.71 1.43
N GLN A 69 0.69 -16.36 0.29
CA GLN A 69 0.98 -17.79 0.13
C GLN A 69 2.47 -18.12 0.26
N HIS A 70 3.36 -17.21 -0.17
CA HIS A 70 4.82 -17.42 -0.09
C HIS A 70 5.40 -17.06 1.29
N VAL A 71 4.94 -15.95 1.88
CA VAL A 71 5.47 -15.43 3.16
C VAL A 71 4.77 -16.04 4.37
N GLY A 72 3.56 -16.57 4.17
CA GLY A 72 2.68 -17.09 5.21
C GLY A 72 1.51 -16.16 5.48
N THR A 73 0.35 -16.75 5.77
CA THR A 73 -0.92 -16.03 5.94
C THR A 73 -1.23 -15.72 7.41
N THR A 74 -0.70 -16.49 8.37
CA THR A 74 -1.12 -16.43 9.78
C THR A 74 -0.97 -15.05 10.41
N ALA A 75 0.17 -14.40 10.24
CA ALA A 75 0.42 -13.08 10.84
C ALA A 75 -0.34 -11.97 10.09
N GLY A 76 -0.50 -12.07 8.77
CA GLY A 76 -1.30 -11.13 7.99
C GLY A 76 -2.78 -11.22 8.35
N GLN A 77 -3.28 -12.45 8.55
CA GLN A 77 -4.64 -12.71 9.01
C GLN A 77 -4.87 -12.18 10.43
N HIS A 78 -3.93 -12.41 11.36
CA HIS A 78 -4.05 -11.85 12.70
C HIS A 78 -4.13 -10.31 12.69
N VAL A 79 -3.36 -9.65 11.83
CA VAL A 79 -3.44 -8.18 11.66
C VAL A 79 -4.80 -7.78 11.08
N ALA A 80 -5.28 -8.51 10.08
CA ALA A 80 -6.59 -8.26 9.47
C ALA A 80 -7.72 -8.45 10.50
N ASP A 81 -7.68 -9.50 11.31
CA ASP A 81 -8.67 -9.78 12.34
C ASP A 81 -8.69 -8.68 13.41
N MET A 82 -7.52 -8.25 13.91
CA MET A 82 -7.45 -7.14 14.87
C MET A 82 -8.09 -5.84 14.35
N ALA A 83 -8.13 -5.66 13.03
CA ALA A 83 -8.70 -4.48 12.41
C ALA A 83 -10.12 -4.65 11.92
N PHE A 84 -10.55 -5.84 11.50
CA PHE A 84 -11.79 -6.03 10.75
C PHE A 84 -12.70 -7.14 11.28
N HIS A 85 -12.31 -7.88 12.31
CA HIS A 85 -13.10 -8.99 12.84
C HIS A 85 -14.55 -8.59 13.17
N ASP A 86 -14.76 -7.40 13.75
CA ASP A 86 -16.09 -6.86 14.05
C ASP A 86 -16.99 -6.70 12.82
N ALA A 87 -16.40 -6.55 11.63
CA ALA A 87 -17.12 -6.37 10.38
C ALA A 87 -17.46 -7.70 9.70
N TYR A 88 -16.82 -8.83 10.07
CA TYR A 88 -17.03 -10.12 9.39
C TYR A 88 -18.50 -10.57 9.38
N PRO A 89 -19.26 -10.48 10.49
CA PRO A 89 -20.68 -10.87 10.47
C PRO A 89 -21.53 -10.01 9.52
N ALA A 90 -21.18 -8.74 9.35
CA ALA A 90 -21.88 -7.86 8.41
C ALA A 90 -21.51 -8.17 6.96
N VAL A 91 -20.23 -8.48 6.71
CA VAL A 91 -19.73 -8.86 5.38
C VAL A 91 -20.36 -10.17 4.90
N THR A 92 -20.49 -11.17 5.77
CA THR A 92 -21.14 -12.44 5.43
C THR A 92 -22.65 -12.28 5.22
N ALA A 93 -23.30 -11.41 5.99
CA ALA A 93 -24.73 -11.12 5.81
C ALA A 93 -25.04 -10.35 4.52
N MET A 94 -24.14 -9.48 4.07
CA MET A 94 -24.32 -8.61 2.90
C MET A 94 -23.08 -8.59 1.99
N PRO A 95 -22.79 -9.69 1.28
CA PRO A 95 -21.55 -9.85 0.52
C PRO A 95 -21.42 -8.88 -0.65
N ALA A 96 -22.54 -8.40 -1.22
CA ALA A 96 -22.53 -7.48 -2.36
C ALA A 96 -21.91 -6.11 -2.05
N VAL A 97 -21.84 -5.73 -0.77
CA VAL A 97 -21.31 -4.45 -0.28
C VAL A 97 -20.21 -4.66 0.76
N ALA A 98 -19.57 -5.84 0.73
CA ALA A 98 -18.55 -6.30 1.68
C ALA A 98 -17.43 -5.28 1.89
N ASP A 99 -16.93 -4.68 0.81
CA ASP A 99 -15.87 -3.67 0.84
C ASP A 99 -16.28 -2.44 1.68
N SER A 100 -17.48 -1.91 1.44
CA SER A 100 -17.99 -0.76 2.19
C SER A 100 -18.23 -1.10 3.67
N LEU A 101 -18.69 -2.33 3.96
CA LEU A 101 -18.96 -2.79 5.32
C LEU A 101 -17.68 -3.03 6.11
N LEU A 102 -16.64 -3.56 5.48
CA LEU A 102 -15.33 -3.77 6.08
C LEU A 102 -14.77 -2.46 6.66
N PHE A 103 -14.89 -1.36 5.90
CA PHE A 103 -14.40 -0.06 6.34
C PHE A 103 -15.40 0.72 7.22
N SER A 104 -16.71 0.55 7.05
CA SER A 104 -17.71 1.34 7.79
C SER A 104 -18.08 0.76 9.16
N ARG A 105 -18.04 -0.57 9.33
CA ARG A 105 -18.48 -1.24 10.56
C ARG A 105 -17.37 -1.52 11.56
N SER A 106 -16.11 -1.54 11.12
CA SER A 106 -15.00 -1.69 12.05
C SER A 106 -14.81 -0.42 12.90
N GLN A 107 -14.64 -0.59 14.22
CA GLN A 107 -14.49 0.51 15.18
C GLN A 107 -13.13 0.54 15.89
N GLY A 108 -12.22 -0.38 15.56
CA GLY A 108 -10.92 -0.49 16.23
C GLY A 108 -9.90 0.60 15.85
N PRO A 109 -8.95 0.94 16.75
CA PRO A 109 -7.84 1.86 16.42
C PRO A 109 -6.95 1.32 15.29
N TRP A 110 -6.84 0.00 15.18
CA TRP A 110 -6.14 -0.69 14.09
C TRP A 110 -6.73 -0.39 12.71
N ARG A 111 -8.05 -0.16 12.62
CA ARG A 111 -8.67 0.28 11.37
C ARG A 111 -8.14 1.64 10.93
N GLY A 112 -8.03 2.59 11.85
CA GLY A 112 -7.54 3.93 11.54
C GLY A 112 -6.12 3.87 10.94
N ILE A 113 -5.27 3.04 11.53
CA ILE A 113 -3.90 2.79 11.04
C ILE A 113 -3.93 2.13 9.66
N LEU A 114 -4.70 1.05 9.46
CA LEU A 114 -4.78 0.37 8.17
C LEU A 114 -5.40 1.22 7.06
N VAL A 115 -6.39 2.07 7.37
CA VAL A 115 -6.95 3.02 6.41
C VAL A 115 -5.91 4.08 6.04
N ALA A 116 -5.13 4.56 7.01
CA ALA A 116 -4.04 5.47 6.74
C ALA A 116 -2.96 4.82 5.84
N LEU A 117 -2.57 3.57 6.11
CA LEU A 117 -1.62 2.83 5.29
C LEU A 117 -2.16 2.55 3.88
N TYR A 118 -3.42 2.12 3.78
CA TYR A 118 -4.12 1.87 2.53
C TYR A 118 -4.05 3.06 1.57
N TRP A 119 -4.19 4.29 2.10
CA TRP A 119 -4.06 5.54 1.35
C TRP A 119 -2.62 6.06 1.25
N ALA A 120 -1.72 5.67 2.16
CA ALA A 120 -0.32 6.05 2.10
C ALA A 120 0.35 5.52 0.83
N THR A 121 0.02 4.30 0.41
CA THR A 121 0.60 3.66 -0.78
C THR A 121 0.38 4.47 -2.07
N PRO A 122 -0.85 4.87 -2.48
CA PRO A 122 -1.04 5.71 -3.67
C PRO A 122 -0.47 7.12 -3.50
N VAL A 123 -0.51 7.70 -2.29
CA VAL A 123 0.10 9.02 -2.03
C VAL A 123 1.62 8.97 -2.22
N LEU A 124 2.27 7.94 -1.67
CA LEU A 124 3.71 7.72 -1.81
C LEU A 124 4.10 7.42 -3.26
N LEU A 125 3.28 6.70 -4.01
CA LEU A 125 3.49 6.49 -5.45
C LEU A 125 3.52 7.82 -6.20
N VAL A 126 2.54 8.69 -5.95
CA VAL A 126 2.48 10.03 -6.58
C VAL A 126 3.70 10.87 -6.19
N LEU A 127 4.07 10.88 -4.91
CA LEU A 127 5.27 11.61 -4.45
C LEU A 127 6.55 11.07 -5.08
N ALA A 128 6.68 9.74 -5.20
CA ALA A 128 7.83 9.09 -5.84
C ALA A 128 7.90 9.42 -7.34
N LEU A 129 6.76 9.42 -8.04
CA LEU A 129 6.69 9.80 -9.45
C LEU A 129 7.02 11.27 -9.66
N LEU A 130 6.45 12.17 -8.84
CA LEU A 130 6.77 13.61 -8.89
C LEU A 130 8.26 13.85 -8.67
N ALA A 131 8.82 13.20 -7.64
CA ALA A 131 10.24 13.23 -7.36
C ALA A 131 11.09 12.75 -8.55
N TRP A 132 10.67 11.67 -9.22
CA TRP A 132 11.33 11.13 -10.39
C TRP A 132 11.27 12.07 -11.60
N VAL A 133 10.11 12.65 -11.89
CA VAL A 133 9.94 13.61 -12.99
C VAL A 133 10.79 14.86 -12.75
N LEU A 134 10.77 15.39 -11.53
CA LEU A 134 11.57 16.55 -11.15
C LEU A 134 13.08 16.27 -11.17
N ARG A 135 13.50 15.01 -11.02
CA ARG A 135 14.91 14.60 -11.15
C ARG A 135 15.47 14.79 -12.57
N SER A 136 14.63 14.74 -13.60
CA SER A 136 15.07 14.69 -15.01
C SER A 136 15.70 15.97 -15.59
N ARG A 137 15.90 17.04 -14.80
CA ARG A 137 16.39 18.34 -15.31
C ARG A 137 17.74 18.80 -14.77
N GLN A 138 18.71 17.91 -14.60
CA GLN A 138 20.11 18.34 -14.70
C GLN A 138 20.53 18.30 -16.17
N THR A 139 20.04 19.29 -16.93
CA THR A 139 20.64 19.61 -18.23
C THR A 139 22.10 19.96 -17.97
N HIS A 140 22.99 19.06 -18.33
CA HIS A 140 24.40 19.38 -18.51
C HIS A 140 24.46 20.61 -19.43
N LEU A 141 24.78 21.77 -18.87
CA LEU A 141 25.38 22.85 -19.63
C LEU A 141 26.72 22.30 -20.11
N MET A 142 26.70 21.60 -21.24
CA MET A 142 27.89 21.32 -22.03
C MET A 142 28.51 22.68 -22.30
N GLY A 143 29.66 22.91 -21.68
CA GLY A 143 30.45 24.10 -21.91
C GLY A 143 30.65 24.29 -23.39
N ARG A 144 30.28 25.46 -23.89
CA ARG A 144 30.98 26.00 -25.05
C ARG A 144 32.20 26.70 -24.49
N ALA A 145 33.31 25.97 -24.49
CA ALA A 145 34.63 26.52 -24.29
C ALA A 145 34.99 27.42 -25.48
N ARG A 146 35.66 28.53 -25.16
CA ARG A 146 36.28 29.55 -26.01
C ARG A 146 35.34 30.60 -26.61
#